data_AF-A0A3B9I0B6-F1
#
_entry.id   AF-A0A3B9I0B6-F1
#
_cell.length_a   1.000
_cell.length_b   1.000
_cell.length_c   1.000
_cell.angle_alpha   90.00
_cell.angle_beta   90.00
_cell.angle_gamma   90.00
#
_symmetry.space_group_name_H-M   'P 1'
#
loop_
_entity.id
_entity.type
_entity.pdbx_description
1 polymer ?
#
loop_
_entity_poly.entity_id
_entity_poly.type
_entity_poly.pdbx_seq_one_letter_code
_entity_poly.pdbx_strand_id
1 'polypeptide(L)' 'MNLEKSPQRWNYKTLDLTRLKGDDFLEKLGDLLDEAGRNGWDLAYMHDDFMIMKQLYFAKE' A
#
# COMPACT_ATOMS: atom_id res chain seq x y z
N MET A 1 6.83 -17.65 20.27
CA MET A 1 6.18 -17.45 18.96
C MET A 1 7.20 -17.83 17.92
N ASN A 2 6.99 -18.93 17.19
CA ASN A 2 7.91 -19.32 16.11
C ASN A 2 7.45 -18.63 14.83
N LEU A 3 8.39 -18.07 14.07
CA LEU A 3 8.09 -17.46 12.78
C LEU A 3 8.00 -18.58 11.73
N GLU A 4 6.81 -18.78 11.17
CA GLU A 4 6.58 -19.72 10.08
C GLU A 4 6.56 -19.00 8.73
N LYS A 5 7.28 -19.55 7.76
CA LYS A 5 7.35 -18.97 6.41
C LYS A 5 6.10 -19.35 5.62
N SER A 6 5.27 -18.36 5.30
CA SER A 6 4.18 -18.53 4.33
C SER A 6 4.73 -18.50 2.91
N PRO A 7 4.36 -19.43 2.00
CA PRO A 7 4.85 -19.47 0.61
C PRO A 7 4.25 -18.39 -0.30
N GLN A 8 3.53 -17.41 0.26
CA GLN A 8 2.93 -16.31 -0.48
C GLN A 8 3.99 -15.34 -1.00
N ARG A 9 3.84 -14.92 -2.26
CA ARG A 9 4.63 -13.85 -2.86
C ARG A 9 3.84 -12.55 -2.79
N TRP A 10 4.51 -11.45 -2.51
CA TRP A 10 3.90 -10.14 -2.38
C TRP A 10 4.60 -9.15 -3.30
N ASN A 11 3.81 -8.35 -4.00
CA ASN A 11 4.27 -7.12 -4.64
C ASN A 11 4.30 -6.01 -3.60
N TYR A 12 5.27 -5.10 -3.71
CA TYR A 12 5.33 -3.90 -2.88
C TYR A 12 5.47 -2.67 -3.76
N LYS A 13 4.82 -1.58 -3.35
CA LYS A 13 4.95 -0.27 -3.99
C LYS A 13 5.12 0.80 -2.93
N THR A 14 6.09 1.68 -3.16
CA THR A 14 6.27 2.89 -2.34
C THR A 14 5.62 4.07 -3.04
N LEU A 15 4.85 4.83 -2.28
CA LEU A 15 4.17 6.04 -2.72
C LEU A 15 4.79 7.22 -1.98
N ASP A 16 5.17 8.25 -2.72
CA ASP A 16 5.69 9.50 -2.19
C ASP A 16 4.51 10.39 -1.78
N LEU A 17 4.41 10.69 -0.48
CA LEU A 17 3.36 11.53 0.09
C LEU A 17 3.76 13.01 0.12
N THR A 18 5.03 13.35 -0.08
CA THR A 18 5.49 14.75 -0.05
C THR A 18 4.77 15.62 -1.08
N ARG A 19 4.35 15.01 -2.20
CA ARG A 19 3.60 15.64 -3.28
C ARG A 19 2.10 15.75 -3.04
N LEU A 20 1.59 15.01 -2.06
CA LEU A 20 0.18 15.01 -1.66
C LEU A 20 -0.10 15.99 -0.51
N LYS A 21 0.95 16.55 0.11
CA LYS A 21 0.83 17.48 1.24
C LYS A 21 0.08 18.76 0.85
N GLY A 22 -0.83 19.21 1.71
CA GLY A 22 -1.64 20.40 1.54
C GLY A 22 -2.96 20.30 2.33
N ASP A 23 -3.81 21.31 2.18
CA ASP A 23 -5.08 21.42 2.93
C ASP A 23 -6.03 20.24 2.65
N ASP A 24 -5.98 19.65 1.44
CA ASP A 24 -6.81 18.52 1.03
C ASP A 24 -6.12 17.15 1.19
N PHE A 25 -5.04 17.06 1.98
CA PHE A 25 -4.22 15.84 2.07
C PHE A 25 -5.05 14.59 2.41
N LEU A 26 -5.95 14.70 3.39
CA LEU A 26 -6.75 13.56 3.87
C LEU A 26 -7.74 13.06 2.82
N GLU A 27 -8.35 13.96 2.05
CA GLU A 27 -9.29 13.60 0.98
C GLU A 27 -8.56 12.87 -0.15
N LYS A 28 -7.45 13.45 -0.63
CA LYS A 28 -6.63 12.84 -1.69
C LYS A 28 -6.02 11.50 -1.27
N LEU A 29 -5.61 11.37 -0.01
CA LEU A 29 -5.13 10.11 0.53
C LEU A 29 -6.26 9.08 0.61
N GLY A 30 -7.45 9.48 1.03
CA GLY A 30 -8.64 8.63 1.06
C GLY A 30 -8.98 8.08 -0.32
N ASP A 31 -9.09 8.94 -1.32
CA ASP A 31 -9.35 8.54 -2.71
C ASP A 31 -8.29 7.55 -3.23
N LEU A 32 -7.02 7.81 -2.94
CA LEU A 32 -5.92 6.95 -3.34
C LEU A 32 -6.00 5.56 -2.67
N LEU A 33 -6.33 5.52 -1.38
CA LEU A 33 -6.46 4.26 -0.63
C LEU A 33 -7.69 3.46 -1.09
N ASP A 34 -8.79 4.15 -1.38
CA ASP A 34 -10.01 3.53 -1.93
C ASP A 34 -9.74 2.90 -3.30
N GLU A 35 -9.07 3.63 -4.21
CA GLU A 35 -8.67 3.09 -5.52
C GLU A 35 -7.70 1.92 -5.35
N ALA A 36 -6.71 2.04 -4.47
CA ALA A 36 -5.73 1.00 -4.22
C ALA A 36 -6.39 -0.29 -3.68
N GLY A 37 -7.30 -0.15 -2.71
CA GLY A 37 -8.06 -1.27 -2.14
C GLY A 37 -8.94 -1.96 -3.17
N ARG A 38 -9.61 -1.22 -4.06
CA ARG A 38 -10.36 -1.80 -5.19
C ARG A 38 -9.48 -2.63 -6.13
N ASN A 39 -8.20 -2.29 -6.23
CA ASN A 39 -7.21 -3.02 -7.02
C ASN A 39 -6.47 -4.10 -6.21
N GLY A 40 -6.88 -4.39 -4.98
CA GLY A 40 -6.30 -5.43 -4.12
C GLY A 40 -4.97 -5.05 -3.48
N TRP A 41 -4.65 -3.77 -3.39
CA TRP A 41 -3.51 -3.28 -2.62
C TRP A 41 -3.93 -2.95 -1.19
N ASP A 42 -3.14 -3.41 -0.23
CA ASP A 42 -3.29 -3.15 1.19
C ASP A 42 -2.17 -2.24 1.70
N LEU A 43 -2.50 -1.41 2.70
CA LEU A 43 -1.50 -0.64 3.43
C LEU A 43 -0.59 -1.57 4.24
N ALA A 44 0.72 -1.50 3.99
CA ALA A 44 1.73 -2.24 4.75
C ALA A 44 2.41 -1.36 5.81
N TYR A 45 2.68 -0.10 5.48
CA TYR A 45 3.33 0.86 6.37
C TYR A 45 3.08 2.30 5.91
N MET A 46 3.01 3.25 6.84
CA MET A 46 2.86 4.67 6.55
C MET A 46 3.82 5.50 7.41
N HIS A 47 4.45 6.49 6.77
CA HIS A 47 5.27 7.54 7.35
C HIS A 47 4.75 8.90 6.85
N ASP A 48 5.21 10.01 7.43
CA ASP A 48 4.76 11.36 7.06
C ASP A 48 5.09 11.76 5.61
N ASP A 49 6.07 11.09 5.01
CA ASP A 49 6.61 11.43 3.68
C ASP A 49 6.39 10.34 2.64
N PHE A 50 6.10 9.11 3.07
CA PHE A 50 5.91 8.00 2.15
C PHE A 50 5.01 6.92 2.75
N MET A 51 4.47 6.09 1.86
CA MET A 51 3.63 4.97 2.21
C MET A 51 4.07 3.73 1.45
N ILE A 52 4.00 2.57 2.08
CA ILE A 52 4.27 1.28 1.45
C ILE A 52 2.97 0.50 1.37
N MET A 53 2.62 0.08 0.16
CA MET A 53 1.49 -0.78 -0.14
C MET A 53 1.99 -2.18 -0.50
N LYS A 54 1.21 -3.20 -0.18
CA LYS A 54 1.47 -4.59 -0.58
C LYS A 54 0.27 -5.16 -1.33
N GLN A 55 0.51 -6.09 -2.23
CA GLN A 55 -0.54 -6.83 -2.94
C GLN A 55 -0.11 -8.29 -3.07
N LEU A 56 -1.03 -9.23 -2.87
CA LEU A 56 -0.73 -10.65 -3.05
C LEU A 56 -0.45 -10.93 -4.53
N TYR A 57 0.71 -11.51 -4.83
CA TYR A 57 1.10 -11.84 -6.19
C TYR A 57 0.48 -13.19 -6.58
N PHE A 58 -0.50 -13.14 -7.48
CA PHE A 58 -1.03 -14.32 -8.15
C PHE A 58 -0.27 -14.50 -9.47
N ALA A 59 0.64 -15.47 -9.52
CA ALA A 59 1.17 -15.92 -10.79
C ALA A 59 -0.01 -16.51 -11.59
N LYS A 60 -0.36 -15.93 -12.74
CA LYS A 60 -1.20 -16.67 -13.70
C LYS A 60 -0.35 -17.83 -14.24
N GLU A 61 -0.84 -19.05 -14.04
CA GLU A 61 -0.29 -20.27 -14.65
C GLU A 61 -0.32 -20.20 -16.19
#